data_AF-A0A960XBF6-F1
#
_entry.id   AF-A0A960XBF6-F1
#
_cell.length_a   1.000
_cell.length_b   1.000
_cell.length_c   1.000
_cell.angle_alpha   90.00
_cell.angle_beta   90.00
_cell.angle_gamma   90.00
#
_symmetry.space_group_name_H-M   'P 1'
#
loop_
_entity.id
_entity.type
_entity.pdbx_description
1 polymer ?
#
loop_
_entity_poly.entity_id
_entity_poly.type
_entity_poly.pdbx_seq_one_letter_code
_entity_poly.pdbx_strand_id
1 'polypeptide(L)'
;MNSEDKKEIAKRFRTELVNFKTHVHELHQNAGQATQREFLERIAGDVDRLYSSSINVQKEISEDIEEIGAIIQNIFVQPLAISHRHHITILKAAQSFPNEKEEESDLSHIMREYVKYPETTKSFIRELELLTEDLDDILKKIA
;
A
#
# COMPACT_ATOMS: atom_id res chain seq x y z
N MET A 1 12.77 -21.33 9.52
CA MET A 1 13.36 -20.07 9.02
C MET A 1 14.40 -19.57 10.00
N ASN A 2 15.61 -19.23 9.57
CA ASN A 2 16.65 -18.73 10.48
C ASN A 2 16.38 -17.24 10.85
N SER A 3 17.12 -16.68 11.81
CA SER A 3 16.89 -15.28 12.25
C SER A 3 17.16 -14.24 11.15
N GLU A 4 18.14 -14.52 10.30
CA GLU A 4 18.53 -13.65 9.19
C GLU A 4 17.41 -13.58 8.13
N ASP A 5 16.84 -14.73 7.76
CA ASP A 5 15.69 -14.82 6.85
C ASP A 5 14.48 -14.03 7.38
N LYS A 6 14.16 -14.18 8.68
CA LYS A 6 13.06 -13.46 9.33
C LYS A 6 13.25 -11.95 9.26
N LYS A 7 14.47 -11.49 9.54
CA LYS A 7 14.85 -10.08 9.53
C LYS A 7 14.79 -9.49 8.13
N GLU A 8 15.24 -10.22 7.12
CA GLU A 8 15.17 -9.77 5.73
C GLU A 8 13.73 -9.69 5.21
N ILE A 9 12.86 -10.64 5.55
CA ILE A 9 11.42 -10.56 5.21
C ILE A 9 10.78 -9.32 5.85
N ALA A 10 11.02 -9.09 7.14
CA ALA A 10 10.47 -7.94 7.85
C ALA A 10 11.00 -6.59 7.29
N LYS A 11 12.30 -6.50 6.99
CA LYS A 11 12.89 -5.30 6.35
C LYS A 11 12.31 -5.05 4.97
N ARG A 12 12.08 -6.11 4.18
CA ARG A 12 11.44 -5.99 2.87
C ARG A 12 10.03 -5.45 3.02
N PHE A 13 9.22 -6.01 3.92
CA PHE A 13 7.87 -5.53 4.17
C PHE A 13 7.84 -4.05 4.56
N ARG A 14 8.72 -3.64 5.48
CA ARG A 14 8.89 -2.24 5.87
C ARG A 14 9.26 -1.35 4.68
N THR A 15 10.17 -1.81 3.83
CA THR A 15 10.62 -1.06 2.65
C THR A 15 9.46 -0.83 1.67
N GLU A 16 8.67 -1.86 1.37
CA GLU A 16 7.52 -1.72 0.49
C GLU A 16 6.44 -0.81 1.10
N LEU A 17 6.23 -0.85 2.43
CA LEU A 17 5.29 0.05 3.12
C LEU A 17 5.73 1.52 2.98
N VAL A 18 7.02 1.78 3.15
CA VAL A 18 7.58 3.13 3.01
C VAL A 18 7.47 3.64 1.57
N ASN A 19 7.73 2.80 0.58
CA ASN A 19 7.59 3.17 -0.84
C ASN A 19 6.14 3.56 -1.15
N PHE A 20 5.18 2.70 -0.79
CA PHE A 20 3.77 2.96 -1.00
C PHE A 20 3.35 4.28 -0.33
N LYS A 21 3.67 4.45 0.96
CA LYS A 21 3.40 5.69 1.69
C LYS A 21 3.98 6.93 0.98
N THR A 22 5.22 6.83 0.50
CA THR A 22 5.90 7.94 -0.18
C THR A 22 5.17 8.34 -1.45
N HIS A 23 4.73 7.39 -2.26
CA HIS A 23 3.97 7.72 -3.47
C HIS A 23 2.54 8.21 -3.18
N VAL A 24 1.88 7.74 -2.11
CA VAL A 24 0.60 8.33 -1.67
C VAL A 24 0.81 9.78 -1.19
N HIS A 25 1.93 10.07 -0.52
CA HIS A 25 2.30 11.43 -0.16
C HIS A 25 2.59 12.30 -1.39
N GLU A 26 3.29 11.77 -2.40
CA GLU A 26 3.55 12.44 -3.68
C GLU A 26 2.25 12.84 -4.37
N LEU A 27 1.28 11.92 -4.44
CA LEU A 27 -0.06 12.18 -4.98
C LEU A 27 -0.78 13.31 -4.24
N HIS A 28 -0.67 13.33 -2.91
CA HIS A 28 -1.28 14.38 -2.08
C HIS A 28 -0.68 15.76 -2.36
N GLN A 29 0.62 15.84 -2.66
CA GLN A 29 1.30 17.08 -3.03
C GLN A 29 1.06 17.48 -4.50
N ASN A 30 0.83 16.51 -5.38
CA ASN A 30 0.66 16.72 -6.81
C ASN A 30 -0.53 15.93 -7.38
N ALA A 31 -1.71 16.57 -7.32
CA ALA A 31 -2.96 16.07 -7.86
C ALA A 31 -2.88 15.58 -9.32
N GLY A 32 -2.00 16.17 -10.14
CA GLY A 32 -1.84 15.82 -11.55
C GLY A 32 -1.30 14.40 -11.78
N GLN A 33 -0.74 13.77 -10.75
CA GLN A 33 -0.23 12.40 -10.83
C GLN A 33 -1.31 11.34 -10.91
N ALA A 34 -2.55 11.66 -10.48
CA ALA A 34 -3.65 10.71 -10.44
C ALA A 34 -3.99 10.09 -11.81
N THR A 35 -3.58 10.71 -12.91
CA THR A 35 -3.80 10.24 -14.28
C THR A 35 -2.51 9.96 -15.05
N GLN A 36 -1.33 10.14 -14.43
CA GLN A 36 -0.05 9.92 -15.10
C GLN A 36 0.31 8.43 -15.10
N ARG A 37 0.52 7.87 -16.30
CA ARG A 37 0.83 6.45 -16.46
C ARG A 37 1.99 5.98 -15.59
N GLU A 38 3.12 6.67 -15.65
CA GLU A 38 4.32 6.29 -14.89
C GLU A 38 4.06 6.24 -13.38
N PHE A 39 3.30 7.22 -12.86
CA PHE A 39 2.92 7.23 -11.46
C PHE A 39 1.99 6.06 -11.10
N LEU A 40 0.98 5.80 -11.94
CA LEU A 40 0.04 4.70 -11.74
C LEU A 40 0.73 3.32 -11.83
N GLU A 41 1.73 3.15 -12.70
CA GLU A 41 2.57 1.95 -12.77
C GLU A 41 3.37 1.75 -11.48
N ARG A 42 3.91 2.83 -10.88
CA ARG A 42 4.60 2.76 -9.58
C ARG A 42 3.63 2.36 -8.46
N ILE A 43 2.47 2.98 -8.37
CA ILE A 43 1.44 2.63 -7.37
C ILE A 43 0.98 1.19 -7.54
N ALA A 44 0.70 0.74 -8.77
CA ALA A 44 0.30 -0.63 -9.03
C ALA A 44 1.37 -1.62 -8.54
N GLY A 45 2.64 -1.35 -8.88
CA GLY A 45 3.76 -2.16 -8.44
C GLY A 45 3.96 -2.16 -6.92
N ASP A 46 3.77 -1.01 -6.26
CA ASP A 46 3.86 -0.92 -4.80
C ASP A 46 2.76 -1.72 -4.11
N VAL A 47 1.52 -1.60 -4.58
CA VAL A 47 0.38 -2.37 -4.03
C VAL A 47 0.65 -3.86 -4.16
N ASP A 48 1.08 -4.33 -5.33
CA ASP A 48 1.37 -5.75 -5.55
C ASP A 48 2.52 -6.25 -4.67
N ARG A 49 3.63 -5.50 -4.59
CA ARG A 49 4.79 -5.87 -3.77
C ARG A 49 4.47 -5.84 -2.29
N LEU A 50 3.79 -4.80 -1.82
CA LEU A 50 3.43 -4.63 -0.42
C LEU A 50 2.40 -5.68 0.00
N TYR A 51 1.37 -5.94 -0.81
CA TYR A 51 0.41 -7.01 -0.56
C TYR A 51 1.12 -8.37 -0.50
N SER A 52 1.96 -8.69 -1.48
CA SER A 52 2.72 -9.95 -1.48
C SER A 52 3.63 -10.07 -0.27
N SER A 53 4.30 -8.98 0.12
CA SER A 53 5.16 -8.96 1.31
C SER A 53 4.37 -9.09 2.61
N SER A 54 3.15 -8.54 2.67
CA SER A 54 2.25 -8.64 3.82
C SER A 54 1.73 -10.05 4.05
N ILE A 55 1.69 -10.90 3.00
CA ILE A 55 1.38 -12.33 3.11
C ILE A 55 2.57 -13.13 3.65
N ASN A 56 3.79 -12.69 3.32
CA ASN A 56 5.03 -13.37 3.71
C ASN A 56 5.41 -13.11 5.17
N VAL A 57 4.86 -12.07 5.81
CA VAL A 57 5.04 -11.87 7.25
C VAL A 57 4.10 -12.80 8.01
N GLN A 58 4.69 -13.73 8.76
CA GLN A 58 3.98 -14.78 9.50
C GLN A 58 4.27 -14.68 11.01
N LYS A 59 3.42 -15.29 11.85
CA LYS A 59 3.62 -15.37 13.31
C LYS A 59 5.02 -15.79 13.74
N GLU A 60 5.66 -16.66 12.96
CA GLU A 60 7.02 -17.13 13.24
C GLU A 60 8.07 -16.03 13.20
N ILE A 61 7.80 -14.91 12.53
CA ILE A 61 8.66 -13.71 12.51
C ILE A 61 8.39 -12.86 13.75
N SER A 62 7.14 -12.42 13.92
CA SER A 62 6.63 -11.64 15.04
C SER A 62 5.12 -11.53 14.90
N GLU A 63 4.36 -11.75 15.98
CA GLU A 63 2.90 -11.56 15.99
C GLU A 63 2.53 -10.12 15.62
N ASP A 64 3.25 -9.13 16.17
CA ASP A 64 3.03 -7.72 15.85
C ASP A 64 3.21 -7.40 14.34
N ILE A 65 4.19 -8.01 13.67
CA ILE A 65 4.42 -7.78 12.23
C ILE A 65 3.32 -8.47 11.40
N GLU A 66 2.88 -9.65 11.81
CA GLU A 66 1.74 -10.32 11.17
C GLU A 66 0.47 -9.48 11.28
N GLU A 67 0.21 -8.87 12.44
CA GLU A 67 -0.95 -7.98 12.63
C GLU A 67 -0.90 -6.77 11.69
N ILE A 68 0.26 -6.11 11.57
CA ILE A 68 0.46 -5.03 10.60
C ILE A 68 0.28 -5.54 9.17
N GLY A 69 0.78 -6.74 8.86
CA GLY A 69 0.55 -7.42 7.59
C GLY A 69 -0.94 -7.58 7.29
N ALA A 70 -1.74 -8.05 8.26
CA ALA A 70 -3.17 -8.24 8.12
C ALA A 70 -3.92 -6.90 7.93
N ILE A 71 -3.51 -5.83 8.62
CA ILE A 71 -4.07 -4.48 8.41
C ILE A 71 -3.85 -4.02 6.96
N ILE A 72 -2.63 -4.17 6.45
CA ILE A 72 -2.29 -3.81 5.06
C ILE A 72 -3.07 -4.65 4.05
N GLN A 73 -3.19 -5.96 4.27
CA GLN A 73 -4.02 -6.83 3.42
C GLN A 73 -5.46 -6.31 3.39
N ASN A 74 -6.04 -6.03 4.55
CA ASN A 74 -7.41 -5.52 4.67
C ASN A 74 -7.62 -4.22 3.90
N ILE A 75 -6.71 -3.25 4.02
CA ILE A 75 -6.76 -1.99 3.25
C ILE A 75 -6.86 -2.26 1.74
N PHE A 76 -6.08 -3.22 1.23
CA PHE A 76 -6.00 -3.50 -0.20
C PHE A 76 -7.13 -4.37 -0.76
N VAL A 77 -7.75 -5.21 0.07
CA VAL A 77 -8.89 -6.05 -0.33
C VAL A 77 -10.24 -5.49 0.07
N GLN A 78 -10.27 -4.40 0.85
CA GLN A 78 -11.52 -3.74 1.22
C GLN A 78 -12.19 -3.14 -0.02
N PRO A 79 -13.47 -3.45 -0.27
CA PRO A 79 -14.22 -2.83 -1.34
C PRO A 79 -14.35 -1.32 -1.14
N LEU A 80 -13.99 -0.56 -2.17
CA LEU A 80 -14.17 0.89 -2.24
C LEU A 80 -15.54 1.22 -2.84
N ALA A 81 -16.21 2.20 -2.24
CA ALA A 81 -17.41 2.81 -2.79
C ALA A 81 -17.01 4.01 -3.64
N ILE A 82 -16.60 3.77 -4.88
CA ILE A 82 -16.35 4.85 -5.85
C ILE A 82 -17.56 5.08 -6.75
N SER A 83 -17.81 6.35 -7.05
CA SER A 83 -19.08 6.93 -7.55
C SER A 83 -19.77 6.22 -8.73
N HIS A 84 -19.10 5.30 -9.44
CA HIS A 84 -19.63 4.58 -10.60
C HIS A 84 -19.26 3.08 -10.70
N ARG A 85 -18.52 2.52 -9.72
CA ARG A 85 -18.15 1.09 -9.71
C ARG A 85 -18.26 0.53 -8.29
N HIS A 86 -19.22 -0.37 -8.09
CA HIS A 86 -19.36 -1.10 -6.83
C HIS A 86 -18.34 -2.26 -6.79
N HIS A 87 -17.73 -2.47 -5.62
CA HIS A 87 -16.89 -3.63 -5.32
C HIS A 87 -15.53 -3.72 -6.01
N ILE A 88 -14.88 -2.58 -6.27
CA ILE A 88 -13.46 -2.61 -6.61
C ILE A 88 -12.58 -2.44 -5.38
N THR A 89 -11.44 -3.11 -5.37
CA THR A 89 -10.41 -2.98 -4.35
C THR A 89 -9.16 -2.37 -4.97
N ILE A 90 -8.31 -1.76 -4.15
CA ILE A 90 -7.03 -1.19 -4.62
C ILE A 90 -6.17 -2.28 -5.26
N LEU A 91 -6.14 -3.48 -4.65
CA LEU A 91 -5.40 -4.62 -5.19
C LEU A 91 -5.87 -5.00 -6.61
N LYS A 92 -7.18 -5.13 -6.80
CA LYS A 92 -7.72 -5.52 -8.11
C LYS A 92 -7.46 -4.46 -9.17
N ALA A 93 -7.58 -3.18 -8.80
CA ALA A 93 -7.28 -2.06 -9.68
C ALA A 93 -5.80 -2.04 -10.08
N ALA A 94 -4.88 -2.25 -9.13
CA ALA A 94 -3.45 -2.35 -9.37
C ALA A 94 -3.11 -3.49 -10.35
N GLN A 95 -3.66 -4.69 -10.11
CA GLN A 95 -3.41 -5.87 -10.93
C GLN A 95 -3.97 -5.77 -12.36
N SER A 96 -5.06 -5.03 -12.54
CA SER A 96 -5.71 -4.86 -13.85
C SER A 96 -5.07 -3.73 -14.67
N PHE A 97 -4.46 -2.75 -14.00
CA PHE A 97 -3.92 -1.52 -14.61
C PHE A 97 -3.01 -1.74 -15.84
N PRO A 98 -2.08 -2.72 -15.87
CA PRO A 98 -1.20 -2.91 -17.04
C PRO A 98 -1.97 -3.13 -18.36
N ASN A 99 -3.21 -3.61 -18.29
CA ASN A 99 -4.06 -3.90 -19.44
C ASN A 99 -5.12 -2.81 -19.71
N GLU A 100 -5.11 -1.73 -18.93
CA GLU A 100 -6.09 -0.63 -19.01
C GLU A 100 -5.46 0.63 -19.61
N LYS A 101 -6.32 1.51 -20.12
CA LYS A 101 -5.91 2.88 -20.47
C LYS A 101 -5.88 3.72 -19.21
N GLU A 102 -4.82 4.50 -19.02
CA GLU A 102 -4.56 5.23 -17.76
C GLU A 102 -5.73 6.08 -17.27
N GLU A 103 -6.29 6.96 -18.10
CA GLU A 103 -7.34 7.91 -17.68
C GLU A 103 -8.68 7.25 -17.32
N GLU A 104 -8.95 6.07 -17.88
CA GLU A 104 -10.18 5.30 -17.68
C GLU A 104 -9.98 4.12 -16.72
N SER A 105 -8.74 3.91 -16.27
CA SER A 105 -8.39 2.81 -15.40
C SER A 105 -9.01 2.97 -14.02
N ASP A 106 -9.31 1.84 -13.40
CA ASP A 106 -9.83 1.82 -12.04
C ASP A 106 -8.86 2.43 -11.04
N LEU A 107 -7.56 2.21 -11.25
CA LEU A 107 -6.53 2.76 -10.40
C LEU A 107 -6.52 4.29 -10.46
N SER A 108 -6.62 4.87 -11.66
CA SER A 108 -6.74 6.33 -11.85
C SER A 108 -8.00 6.90 -11.21
N HIS A 109 -9.13 6.19 -11.28
CA HIS A 109 -10.35 6.61 -10.57
C HIS A 109 -10.15 6.63 -9.05
N ILE A 110 -9.50 5.62 -8.46
CA ILE A 110 -9.21 5.59 -7.03
C ILE A 110 -8.24 6.73 -6.64
N MET A 111 -7.16 6.93 -7.41
CA MET A 111 -6.19 7.99 -7.12
C MET A 111 -6.84 9.38 -7.19
N ARG A 112 -7.76 9.60 -8.13
CA ARG A 112 -8.54 10.86 -8.21
C ARG A 112 -9.44 11.07 -6.99
N GLU A 113 -10.01 10.01 -6.42
CA GLU A 113 -10.80 10.14 -5.19
C GLU A 113 -9.92 10.50 -3.98
N TYR A 114 -8.69 9.98 -3.89
CA TYR A 114 -7.72 10.46 -2.87
C TYR A 114 -7.38 11.94 -3.05
N VAL A 115 -7.21 12.41 -4.29
CA VAL A 115 -7.01 13.84 -4.56
C VAL A 115 -8.23 14.68 -4.16
N LYS A 116 -9.44 14.16 -4.40
CA LYS A 116 -10.70 14.85 -4.11
C LYS A 116 -10.98 15.02 -2.61
N TYR A 117 -10.50 14.11 -1.76
CA TYR A 117 -10.69 14.13 -0.31
C TYR A 117 -9.36 14.25 0.45
N PRO A 118 -8.68 15.42 0.36
CA PRO A 118 -7.30 15.58 0.84
C PRO A 118 -7.14 15.34 2.34
N GLU A 119 -8.13 15.69 3.17
CA GLU A 119 -8.05 15.47 4.62
C GLU A 119 -8.14 13.98 4.97
N THR A 120 -9.00 13.22 4.27
CA THR A 120 -9.06 11.77 4.42
C THR A 120 -7.76 11.12 3.97
N THR A 121 -7.17 11.59 2.86
CA THR A 121 -5.87 11.11 2.39
C THR A 121 -4.74 11.44 3.37
N LYS A 122 -4.74 12.62 4.02
CA LYS A 122 -3.78 12.93 5.10
C LYS A 122 -3.91 11.96 6.27
N SER A 123 -5.14 11.68 6.72
CA SER A 123 -5.37 10.69 7.78
C SER A 123 -4.85 9.32 7.39
N PHE A 124 -5.09 8.88 6.16
CA PHE A 124 -4.56 7.61 5.65
C PHE A 124 -3.03 7.59 5.60
N ILE A 125 -2.40 8.66 5.11
CA ILE A 125 -0.93 8.80 5.15
C ILE A 125 -0.42 8.68 6.58
N ARG A 126 -1.08 9.32 7.55
CA ARG A 126 -0.68 9.25 8.96
C ARG A 126 -0.81 7.84 9.53
N GLU A 127 -1.84 7.08 9.15
CA GLU A 127 -1.96 5.66 9.52
C GLU A 127 -0.79 4.84 8.97
N LEU A 128 -0.42 5.03 7.69
CA LEU A 128 0.75 4.37 7.11
C LEU A 128 2.07 4.77 7.79
N GLU A 129 2.19 6.01 8.26
CA GLU A 129 3.34 6.46 9.08
C GLU A 129 3.41 5.70 10.40
N LEU A 130 2.30 5.61 11.13
CA LEU A 130 2.24 4.89 12.41
C LEU A 130 2.61 3.42 12.23
N LEU A 131 2.07 2.75 11.22
CA LEU A 131 2.44 1.36 10.91
C LEU A 131 3.93 1.20 10.55
N THR A 132 4.52 2.21 9.90
CA THR A 132 5.96 2.22 9.61
C THR A 132 6.79 2.40 10.88
N GLU A 133 6.38 3.31 11.77
CA GLU A 133 7.03 3.58 13.06
C GLU A 133 7.01 2.30 13.93
N ASP A 134 5.87 1.60 13.99
CA ASP A 134 5.73 0.34 14.71
C ASP A 134 6.65 -0.76 14.15
N LEU A 135 6.70 -0.91 12.81
CA LEU A 135 7.61 -1.86 12.17
C LEU A 135 9.08 -1.54 12.47
N ASP A 136 9.47 -0.27 12.46
CA ASP A 136 10.83 0.15 12.77
C ASP A 136 11.22 -0.20 14.22
N ASP A 137 10.28 -0.08 15.15
CA ASP A 137 10.50 -0.44 16.55
C ASP A 137 10.55 -1.95 16.79
N ILE A 138 9.75 -2.73 16.06
CA ILE A 138 9.83 -4.20 16.11
C ILE A 138 11.13 -4.71 15.49
N LEU A 139 11.54 -4.16 14.34
CA LEU A 139 12.78 -4.55 13.65
C LEU A 139 14.04 -4.36 14.50
N LYS A 140 14.07 -3.36 15.39
CA LYS A 140 15.16 -3.16 16.36
C LYS A 140 15.25 -4.29 17.39
N LYS A 141 14.14 -4.99 17.66
CA LYS A 141 14.03 -6.08 18.65
C LYS A 141 14.30 -7.45 18.04
N ILE A 142 14.22 -7.60 16.71
CA ILE A 142 14.54 -8.85 16.01
C ILE A 142 16.06 -9.00 15.94
N ALA A 143 16.59 -9.92 16.77
CA ALA A 143 18.00 -10.25 16.89
C ALA A 143 18.59 -10.76 15.56
#